data_AF-A0A960LBY2-F1
#
_entry.id   AF-A0A960LBY2-F1
#
_cell.length_a   1.000
_cell.length_b   1.000
_cell.length_c   1.000
_cell.angle_alpha   90.00
_cell.angle_beta   90.00
_cell.angle_gamma   90.00
#
_symmetry.space_group_name_H-M   'P 1'
#
loop_
_entity.id
_entity.type
_entity.pdbx_description
1 polymer ?
#
loop_
_entity_poly.entity_id
_entity_poly.type
_entity_poly.pdbx_seq_one_letter_code
_entity_poly.pdbx_strand_id
1 'polypeptide(L)'
;MAKKKSKASKAQEEVLKTANNIWLAGLGALATAEEEGSKLFRKLVEKGEKLETEGRERLGKVREEVEERVDVAKERAGEARERVESAFGDLAAGVDERVNSALQRLGVPTRDEIRRLSDRVADLTAKVEGMKPAASKPAATKPKTTRKPAKAAGVRSDEDDKTPRAAKTTSKTSKTTGV
;
A
#
# COMPACT_ATOMS: atom_id res chain seq x y z
N MET A 1 74.76 -1.67 -40.42
CA MET A 1 73.50 -2.09 -39.75
C MET A 1 73.59 -2.19 -38.20
N ALA A 2 74.78 -2.15 -37.55
CA ALA A 2 74.91 -2.42 -36.11
C ALA A 2 74.52 -1.27 -35.13
N LYS A 3 74.53 -0.01 -35.56
CA LYS A 3 74.29 1.16 -34.67
C LYS A 3 72.81 1.39 -34.27
N LYS A 4 71.86 0.77 -34.97
CA LYS A 4 70.41 0.97 -34.74
C LYS A 4 69.85 0.03 -33.67
N LYS A 5 70.40 -1.19 -33.52
CA LYS A 5 70.00 -2.18 -32.49
C LYS A 5 70.37 -1.73 -31.07
N SER A 6 71.54 -1.12 -30.87
CA SER A 6 71.99 -0.70 -29.52
C SER A 6 71.20 0.50 -28.98
N LYS A 7 70.77 1.43 -29.84
CA LYS A 7 69.89 2.54 -29.47
C LYS A 7 68.50 2.07 -29.05
N ALA A 8 67.93 1.10 -29.77
CA ALA A 8 66.63 0.51 -29.42
C ALA A 8 66.68 -0.26 -28.09
N SER A 9 67.76 -1.01 -27.84
CA SER A 9 67.97 -1.71 -26.57
C SER A 9 68.11 -0.75 -25.38
N LYS A 10 68.83 0.37 -25.54
CA LYS A 10 68.95 1.39 -24.48
C LYS A 10 67.61 2.08 -24.19
N ALA A 11 66.84 2.41 -25.22
CA ALA A 11 65.51 2.98 -25.05
C ALA A 11 64.55 2.01 -24.34
N GLN A 12 64.61 0.71 -24.64
CA GLN A 12 63.83 -0.31 -23.94
C GLN A 12 64.25 -0.46 -22.47
N GLU A 13 65.55 -0.37 -22.18
CA GLU A 13 66.06 -0.45 -20.82
C GLU A 13 65.64 0.77 -19.97
N GLU A 14 65.61 1.97 -20.55
CA GLU A 14 65.11 3.19 -19.88
C GLU A 14 63.60 3.13 -19.60
N VAL A 15 62.82 2.61 -20.56
CA VAL A 15 61.38 2.38 -20.38
C VAL A 15 61.12 1.35 -19.29
N LEU A 16 61.88 0.24 -19.28
CA LEU A 16 61.74 -0.80 -18.28
C LEU A 16 62.13 -0.31 -16.88
N LYS A 17 63.19 0.50 -16.77
CA LYS A 17 63.59 1.15 -15.51
C LYS A 17 62.50 2.10 -15.00
N THR A 18 61.91 2.88 -15.90
CA THR A 18 60.80 3.79 -15.55
C THR A 18 59.57 3.02 -15.09
N ALA A 19 59.21 1.95 -15.80
CA ALA A 19 58.10 1.08 -15.42
C ALA A 19 58.31 0.43 -14.06
N ASN A 20 59.53 -0.06 -13.78
CA ASN A 20 59.89 -0.61 -12.47
C ASN A 20 59.83 0.46 -11.36
N ASN A 21 60.30 1.67 -11.62
CA ASN A 21 60.22 2.77 -10.66
C ASN A 21 58.76 3.17 -10.37
N ILE A 22 57.90 3.22 -11.40
CA ILE A 22 56.46 3.47 -11.22
C ILE A 22 55.83 2.35 -10.39
N TRP A 23 56.20 1.10 -10.63
CA TRP A 23 55.70 -0.05 -9.86
C TRP A 23 56.13 0.01 -8.40
N LEU A 24 57.41 0.27 -8.13
CA LEU A 24 57.95 0.43 -6.78
C LEU A 24 57.34 1.64 -6.06
N ALA A 25 57.12 2.75 -6.78
CA ALA A 25 56.44 3.92 -6.24
C ALA A 25 54.97 3.63 -5.92
N GLY A 26 54.28 2.85 -6.75
CA GLY A 26 52.92 2.39 -6.48
C GLY A 26 52.83 1.52 -5.23
N LEU A 27 53.77 0.58 -5.06
CA LEU A 27 53.86 -0.25 -3.85
C LEU A 27 54.24 0.57 -2.60
N GLY A 28 55.14 1.54 -2.74
CA GLY A 28 55.51 2.45 -1.67
C GLY A 28 54.34 3.34 -1.24
N ALA A 29 53.61 3.91 -2.19
CA ALA A 29 52.43 4.73 -1.90
C ALA A 29 51.31 3.93 -1.22
N LEU A 30 51.11 2.67 -1.61
CA LEU A 30 50.16 1.78 -0.94
C LEU A 30 50.57 1.52 0.52
N ALA A 31 51.85 1.18 0.76
CA ALA A 31 52.36 0.98 2.11
C ALA A 31 52.26 2.26 2.98
N THR A 32 52.58 3.42 2.42
CA THR A 32 52.41 4.72 3.12
C THR A 32 50.94 5.03 3.39
N ALA A 33 50.03 4.71 2.46
CA ALA A 33 48.60 4.88 2.68
C ALA A 33 48.06 3.95 3.78
N GLU A 34 48.59 2.75 3.96
CA GLU A 34 48.22 1.88 5.08
C GLU A 34 48.73 2.43 6.43
N GLU A 35 49.98 2.91 6.46
CA GLU A 35 50.63 3.43 7.66
C GLU A 35 50.02 4.77 8.14
N GLU A 36 49.75 5.69 7.21
CA GLU A 36 49.19 7.00 7.51
C GLU A 36 47.65 7.04 7.44
N GLY A 37 47.05 6.18 6.61
CA GLY A 37 45.61 6.10 6.41
C GLY A 37 44.86 5.70 7.68
N SER A 38 45.43 4.82 8.50
CA SER A 38 44.83 4.47 9.80
C SER A 38 44.78 5.66 10.78
N LYS A 39 45.78 6.55 10.74
CA LYS A 39 45.82 7.77 11.58
C LYS A 39 44.85 8.82 11.05
N LEU A 40 44.79 9.01 9.73
CA LEU A 40 43.83 9.91 9.09
C LEU A 40 42.39 9.43 9.31
N PHE A 41 42.12 8.13 9.15
CA PHE A 41 40.81 7.53 9.41
C PHE A 41 40.36 7.78 10.85
N ARG A 42 41.21 7.48 11.85
CA ARG A 42 40.91 7.77 13.25
C ARG A 42 40.59 9.25 13.50
N LYS A 43 41.35 10.16 12.89
CA LYS A 43 41.11 11.61 13.00
C LYS A 43 39.81 12.03 12.32
N LEU A 44 39.44 11.41 11.20
CA LEU A 44 38.17 11.64 10.53
C LEU A 44 37.00 11.10 11.35
N VAL A 45 37.15 9.91 11.94
CA VAL A 45 36.15 9.32 12.85
C VAL A 45 35.96 10.20 14.08
N GLU A 46 37.04 10.64 14.75
CA GLU A 46 36.95 11.53 15.91
C GLU A 46 36.29 12.88 15.55
N LYS A 47 36.58 13.43 14.37
CA LYS A 47 35.89 14.63 13.86
C LYS A 47 34.41 14.35 13.57
N GLY A 48 34.08 13.18 13.04
CA GLY A 48 32.71 12.73 12.79
C GLY A 48 31.92 12.56 14.09
N GLU A 49 32.50 11.94 15.10
CA GLU A 49 31.92 11.78 16.44
C GLU A 49 31.69 13.13 17.12
N LYS A 50 32.65 14.07 17.01
CA LYS A 50 32.47 15.46 17.50
C LYS A 50 31.37 16.19 16.75
N LEU A 51 31.33 16.08 15.42
CA LEU A 51 30.29 16.69 14.60
C LEU A 51 28.90 16.08 14.88
N GLU A 52 28.82 14.76 15.11
CA GLU A 52 27.58 14.09 15.47
C GLU A 52 27.13 14.50 16.87
N THR A 53 28.05 14.61 17.83
CA THR A 53 27.72 15.02 19.20
C THR A 53 27.27 16.47 19.23
N GLU A 54 28.03 17.39 18.62
CA GLU A 54 27.64 18.80 18.48
C GLU A 54 26.36 18.95 17.65
N GLY A 55 26.21 18.16 16.59
CA GLY A 55 25.02 18.10 15.76
C GLY A 55 23.82 17.63 16.54
N ARG A 56 23.94 16.58 17.36
CA ARG A 56 22.89 16.02 18.23
C ARG A 56 22.52 16.97 19.36
N GLU A 57 23.47 17.72 19.92
CA GLU A 57 23.18 18.75 20.92
C GLU A 57 22.46 19.95 20.32
N ARG A 58 22.90 20.42 19.13
CA ARG A 58 22.24 21.52 18.41
C ARG A 58 20.87 21.11 17.89
N LEU A 59 20.78 19.93 17.28
CA LEU A 59 19.54 19.34 16.81
C LEU A 59 18.63 18.97 17.96
N GLY A 60 19.12 18.59 19.14
CA GLY A 60 18.29 18.33 20.31
C GLY A 60 17.51 19.57 20.74
N LYS A 61 18.20 20.71 20.83
CA LYS A 61 17.59 22.01 21.16
C LYS A 61 16.65 22.51 20.07
N VAL A 62 17.06 22.39 18.81
CA VAL A 62 16.22 22.79 17.67
C VAL A 62 15.04 21.84 17.50
N ARG A 63 15.20 20.54 17.78
CA ARG A 63 14.11 19.55 17.68
C ARG A 63 13.04 19.85 18.71
N GLU A 64 13.37 20.25 19.93
CA GLU A 64 12.36 20.63 20.93
C GLU A 64 11.55 21.87 20.48
N GLU A 65 12.21 22.93 20.01
CA GLU A 65 11.54 24.12 19.47
C GLU A 65 10.78 23.86 18.15
N VAL A 66 11.28 22.95 17.33
CA VAL A 66 10.67 22.58 16.04
C VAL A 66 9.54 21.59 16.26
N GLU A 67 9.60 20.68 17.23
CA GLU A 67 8.53 19.73 17.54
C GLU A 67 7.27 20.49 17.98
N GLU A 68 7.41 21.52 18.83
CA GLU A 68 6.29 22.41 19.19
C GLU A 68 5.70 23.15 17.97
N ARG A 69 6.55 23.69 17.09
CA ARG A 69 6.10 24.38 15.87
C ARG A 69 5.53 23.44 14.82
N VAL A 70 6.03 22.20 14.75
CA VAL A 70 5.60 21.16 13.83
C VAL A 70 4.27 20.59 14.28
N ASP A 71 4.03 20.41 15.57
CA ASP A 71 2.73 19.96 16.07
C ASP A 71 1.65 21.01 15.76
N VAL A 72 1.93 22.29 16.00
CA VAL A 72 1.02 23.40 15.63
C VAL A 72 0.82 23.49 14.10
N ALA A 73 1.87 23.28 13.31
CA ALA A 73 1.77 23.26 11.85
C ALA A 73 1.00 22.03 11.33
N LYS A 74 1.14 20.89 12.01
CA LYS A 74 0.48 19.63 11.67
C LYS A 74 -1.00 19.67 12.03
N GLU A 75 -1.38 20.31 13.13
CA GLU A 75 -2.79 20.59 13.44
C GLU A 75 -3.40 21.51 12.39
N ARG A 76 -2.74 22.63 12.05
CA ARG A 76 -3.24 23.53 10.99
C ARG A 76 -3.30 22.87 9.61
N ALA A 77 -2.35 22.00 9.29
CA ALA A 77 -2.37 21.22 8.06
C ALA A 77 -3.49 20.17 8.07
N GLY A 78 -3.77 19.56 9.23
CA GLY A 78 -4.89 18.64 9.44
C GLY A 78 -6.22 19.33 9.19
N GLU A 79 -6.45 20.50 9.78
CA GLU A 79 -7.70 21.24 9.56
C GLU A 79 -7.83 21.77 8.12
N ALA A 80 -6.73 22.19 7.48
CA ALA A 80 -6.76 22.60 6.08
C ALA A 80 -7.11 21.42 5.18
N ARG A 81 -6.56 20.23 5.47
CA ARG A 81 -6.88 19.00 4.75
C ARG A 81 -8.33 18.58 4.96
N GLU A 82 -8.86 18.67 6.17
CA GLU A 82 -10.27 18.36 6.46
C GLU A 82 -11.22 19.31 5.71
N ARG A 83 -10.92 20.61 5.68
CA ARG A 83 -11.71 21.59 4.90
C ARG A 83 -11.67 21.30 3.40
N VAL A 84 -10.51 20.87 2.90
CA VAL A 84 -10.36 20.45 1.50
C VAL A 84 -11.15 19.17 1.24
N GLU A 85 -11.02 18.14 2.08
CA GLU A 85 -11.77 16.89 1.95
C GLU A 85 -13.29 17.12 2.02
N SER A 86 -13.76 18.01 2.90
CA SER A 86 -15.17 18.42 2.98
C SER A 86 -15.63 19.13 1.70
N ALA A 87 -14.87 20.10 1.20
CA ALA A 87 -15.20 20.82 -0.03
C ALA A 87 -15.22 19.90 -1.26
N PHE A 88 -14.32 18.92 -1.30
CA PHE A 88 -14.34 17.86 -2.33
C PHE A 88 -15.57 16.96 -2.20
N GLY A 89 -16.00 16.65 -0.97
CA GLY A 89 -17.24 15.91 -0.70
C GLY A 89 -18.47 16.65 -1.23
N ASP A 90 -18.59 17.95 -0.96
CA ASP A 90 -19.69 18.79 -1.44
C ASP A 90 -19.72 18.89 -2.98
N LEU A 91 -18.53 18.99 -3.60
CA LEU A 91 -18.41 18.98 -5.05
C LEU A 91 -18.81 17.63 -5.66
N ALA A 92 -18.39 16.52 -5.03
CA ALA A 92 -18.76 15.17 -5.46
C ALA A 92 -20.27 14.96 -5.38
N ALA A 93 -20.93 15.44 -4.32
CA ALA A 93 -22.39 15.39 -4.19
C ALA A 93 -23.10 16.19 -5.30
N GLY A 94 -22.57 17.37 -5.65
CA GLY A 94 -23.11 18.17 -6.76
C GLY A 94 -22.93 17.52 -8.14
N VAL A 95 -21.85 16.76 -8.34
CA VAL A 95 -21.62 15.98 -9.55
C VAL A 95 -22.60 14.81 -9.62
N ASP A 96 -22.77 14.05 -8.53
CA ASP A 96 -23.72 12.94 -8.48
C ASP A 96 -25.15 13.40 -8.75
N GLU A 97 -25.58 14.55 -8.22
CA GLU A 97 -26.90 15.11 -8.49
C GLU A 97 -27.07 15.48 -9.98
N ARG A 98 -26.05 16.10 -10.59
CA ARG A 98 -26.07 16.42 -12.03
C ARG A 98 -26.03 15.17 -12.90
N VAL A 99 -25.28 14.15 -12.50
CA VAL A 99 -25.20 12.85 -13.18
C VAL A 99 -26.54 12.14 -13.09
N ASN A 100 -27.16 12.10 -11.90
CA ASN A 100 -28.48 11.53 -11.67
C ASN A 100 -29.57 12.25 -12.49
N SER A 101 -29.53 13.59 -12.52
CA SER A 101 -30.46 14.39 -13.34
C SER A 101 -30.27 14.14 -14.84
N ALA A 102 -29.03 14.01 -15.33
CA ALA A 102 -28.75 13.68 -16.72
C ALA A 102 -29.21 12.26 -17.09
N LEU A 103 -29.03 11.28 -16.19
CA LEU A 103 -29.52 9.91 -16.34
C LEU A 103 -31.05 9.84 -16.43
N GLN A 104 -31.76 10.58 -15.57
CA GLN A 104 -33.22 10.69 -15.62
C GLN A 104 -33.70 11.29 -16.96
N ARG A 105 -32.98 12.30 -17.49
CA ARG A 105 -33.32 12.91 -18.79
C ARG A 105 -32.98 12.02 -19.98
N LEU A 106 -32.02 11.10 -19.84
CA LEU A 106 -31.66 10.11 -20.85
C LEU A 106 -32.56 8.86 -20.81
N GLY A 107 -33.49 8.77 -19.86
CA GLY A 107 -34.50 7.70 -19.79
C GLY A 107 -33.94 6.37 -19.27
N VAL A 108 -32.82 6.39 -18.54
CA VAL A 108 -32.27 5.18 -17.91
C VAL A 108 -32.92 5.02 -16.53
N PRO A 109 -33.69 3.94 -16.27
CA PRO A 109 -34.35 3.73 -14.99
C PRO A 109 -33.33 3.73 -13.84
N THR A 110 -33.53 4.62 -12.88
CA THR A 110 -32.60 4.74 -11.74
C THR A 110 -32.88 3.64 -10.72
N ARG A 111 -31.86 3.24 -9.95
CA ARG A 111 -31.98 2.17 -8.94
C ARG A 111 -33.07 2.43 -7.91
N ASP A 112 -33.31 3.69 -7.57
CA ASP A 112 -34.32 4.06 -6.59
C ASP A 112 -35.74 3.98 -7.15
N GLU A 113 -35.92 4.22 -8.45
CA GLU A 113 -37.20 4.00 -9.13
C GLU A 113 -37.52 2.51 -9.26
N ILE A 114 -36.51 1.67 -9.54
CA ILE A 114 -36.67 0.21 -9.56
C ILE A 114 -37.05 -0.32 -8.17
N ARG A 115 -36.46 0.21 -7.10
CA ARG A 115 -36.82 -0.13 -5.71
C ARG A 115 -38.25 0.27 -5.38
N ARG A 116 -38.63 1.53 -5.63
CA ARG A 116 -40.02 2.00 -5.42
C ARG A 116 -41.04 1.20 -6.21
N LEU A 117 -40.71 0.78 -7.44
CA LEU A 117 -41.59 -0.06 -8.23
C LEU A 117 -41.68 -1.48 -7.64
N SER A 118 -40.57 -2.05 -7.20
CA SER A 118 -40.53 -3.37 -6.54
C SER A 118 -41.37 -3.39 -5.27
N ASP A 119 -41.28 -2.33 -4.45
CA ASP A 119 -42.07 -2.19 -3.23
C ASP A 119 -43.58 -2.07 -3.55
N ARG A 120 -43.95 -1.27 -4.56
CA ARG A 120 -45.35 -1.19 -5.01
C ARG A 120 -45.87 -2.51 -5.55
N VAL A 121 -45.06 -3.27 -6.26
CA VAL A 121 -45.41 -4.60 -6.77
C VAL A 121 -45.58 -5.59 -5.62
N ALA A 122 -44.72 -5.53 -4.61
CA ALA A 122 -44.84 -6.35 -3.40
C ALA A 122 -46.14 -6.03 -2.64
N ASP A 123 -46.45 -4.76 -2.43
CA ASP A 123 -47.69 -4.30 -1.80
C ASP A 123 -48.94 -4.71 -2.58
N LEU A 124 -48.90 -4.60 -3.92
CA LEU A 124 -50.02 -4.99 -4.77
C LEU A 124 -50.19 -6.51 -4.78
N THR A 125 -49.10 -7.27 -4.81
CA THR A 125 -49.11 -8.73 -4.69
C THR A 125 -49.69 -9.17 -3.35
N ALA A 126 -49.31 -8.52 -2.25
CA ALA A 126 -49.87 -8.79 -0.93
C ALA A 126 -51.37 -8.51 -0.86
N LYS A 127 -51.86 -7.42 -1.50
CA LYS A 127 -53.30 -7.12 -1.58
C LYS A 127 -54.06 -8.11 -2.46
N VAL A 128 -53.46 -8.58 -3.55
CA VAL A 128 -54.05 -9.60 -4.43
C VAL A 128 -54.10 -10.97 -3.76
N GLU A 129 -53.05 -11.36 -3.01
CA GLU A 129 -53.08 -12.58 -2.19
C GLU A 129 -54.08 -12.47 -1.03
N GLY A 130 -54.24 -11.29 -0.44
CA GLY A 130 -55.26 -11.02 0.58
C GLY A 130 -56.70 -11.01 0.03
N MET A 131 -56.89 -10.74 -1.26
CA MET A 131 -58.18 -10.82 -1.97
C MET A 131 -58.42 -12.19 -2.61
N LYS A 132 -57.41 -13.06 -2.69
CA LYS A 132 -57.59 -14.45 -3.11
C LYS A 132 -58.36 -15.18 -2.00
N PRO A 133 -59.59 -15.68 -2.25
CA PRO A 133 -60.31 -16.42 -1.23
C PRO A 133 -59.48 -17.66 -0.88
N ALA A 134 -59.35 -17.92 0.42
CA ALA A 134 -58.76 -19.12 0.95
C ALA A 134 -59.47 -20.35 0.33
N ALA A 135 -58.83 -20.96 -0.64
CA ALA A 135 -59.11 -22.29 -1.12
C ALA A 135 -57.74 -22.96 -1.34
N SER A 136 -57.36 -24.01 -0.63
CA SER A 136 -58.08 -24.80 0.35
C SER A 136 -57.04 -25.62 1.10
N LYS A 137 -57.22 -25.74 2.41
CA LYS A 137 -56.58 -26.74 3.26
C LYS A 137 -56.86 -28.13 2.68
N PRO A 138 -55.86 -28.99 2.37
CA PRO A 138 -56.15 -30.33 1.90
C PRO A 138 -56.59 -31.18 3.09
N ALA A 139 -57.87 -31.49 3.15
CA ALA A 139 -58.42 -32.43 4.12
C ALA A 139 -57.99 -33.85 3.74
N ALA A 140 -57.26 -34.48 4.66
CA ALA A 140 -56.94 -35.89 4.61
C ALA A 140 -58.19 -36.73 4.92
N THR A 141 -58.57 -37.65 4.03
CA THR A 141 -59.21 -38.94 4.35
C THR A 141 -58.97 -39.94 3.21
N LYS A 142 -58.49 -41.13 3.60
CA LYS A 142 -58.10 -42.32 2.81
C LYS A 142 -59.36 -43.13 2.34
N PRO A 143 -59.26 -44.29 1.64
CA PRO A 143 -58.40 -44.70 0.51
C PRO A 143 -59.20 -45.39 -0.64
N LYS A 144 -58.68 -45.40 -1.88
CA LYS A 144 -58.91 -46.53 -2.81
C LYS A 144 -57.56 -47.14 -3.17
N THR A 145 -57.42 -48.41 -2.78
CA THR A 145 -56.19 -49.18 -2.81
C THR A 145 -55.96 -49.71 -4.22
N THR A 146 -54.75 -49.56 -4.77
CA THR A 146 -54.05 -50.63 -5.50
C THR A 146 -52.54 -50.34 -5.54
N ARG A 147 -51.80 -51.20 -4.82
CA ARG A 147 -50.41 -51.68 -5.00
C ARG A 147 -49.25 -50.68 -5.27
N LYS A 148 -48.49 -50.47 -4.19
CA LYS A 148 -47.06 -50.81 -3.92
C LYS A 148 -45.94 -50.34 -4.90
N PRO A 149 -44.76 -49.88 -4.39
CA PRO A 149 -43.94 -48.81 -4.98
C PRO A 149 -42.55 -49.25 -5.45
N ALA A 150 -41.80 -48.32 -6.07
CA ALA A 150 -40.34 -48.13 -5.97
C ALA A 150 -39.93 -46.99 -6.94
N LYS A 151 -39.02 -46.04 -6.69
CA LYS A 151 -38.09 -45.75 -5.59
C LYS A 151 -37.46 -44.36 -5.87
N ALA A 152 -37.37 -43.54 -4.82
CA ALA A 152 -36.35 -42.52 -4.43
C ALA A 152 -35.65 -41.69 -5.54
N ALA A 153 -35.78 -40.35 -5.52
CA ALA A 153 -34.96 -39.36 -4.77
C ALA A 153 -33.59 -39.11 -5.43
N GLY A 154 -33.02 -37.91 -5.52
CA GLY A 154 -33.32 -36.55 -5.06
C GLY A 154 -32.38 -35.59 -5.84
N VAL A 155 -32.72 -34.32 -6.07
CA VAL A 155 -32.71 -33.16 -5.16
C VAL A 155 -31.32 -32.50 -5.02
N ARG A 156 -31.31 -31.16 -5.24
CA ARG A 156 -30.34 -30.09 -4.88
C ARG A 156 -29.15 -29.92 -5.85
N SER A 157 -28.86 -28.77 -6.48
CA SER A 157 -29.00 -27.31 -6.19
C SER A 157 -28.25 -26.86 -4.94
N ASP A 158 -27.14 -26.15 -5.15
CA ASP A 158 -26.59 -25.13 -4.25
C ASP A 158 -25.77 -24.16 -5.11
N GLU A 159 -26.14 -22.86 -5.13
CA GLU A 159 -25.20 -21.74 -5.14
C GLU A 159 -25.98 -20.42 -4.86
N ASP A 160 -25.95 -19.98 -3.59
CA ASP A 160 -26.25 -18.61 -3.14
C ASP A 160 -25.07 -18.23 -2.22
N ASP A 161 -24.25 -17.27 -2.64
CA ASP A 161 -24.24 -15.87 -2.19
C ASP A 161 -23.41 -15.59 -0.91
N LYS A 162 -22.74 -14.43 -0.98
CA LYS A 162 -22.52 -13.43 0.10
C LYS A 162 -21.10 -13.22 0.65
N THR A 163 -20.51 -12.12 0.21
CA THR A 163 -19.50 -11.29 0.93
C THR A 163 -20.08 -10.67 2.23
N PRO A 164 -19.24 -10.28 3.21
CA PRO A 164 -18.91 -8.84 3.29
C PRO A 164 -17.50 -8.45 3.80
N ARG A 165 -17.06 -7.31 3.24
CA ARG A 165 -16.19 -6.19 3.66
C ARG A 165 -15.57 -6.12 5.10
N ALA A 166 -14.23 -5.97 5.09
CA ALA A 166 -13.31 -5.04 5.80
C ALA A 166 -13.08 -5.00 7.33
N ALA A 167 -11.79 -4.78 7.65
CA ALA A 167 -11.17 -3.99 8.75
C ALA A 167 -10.58 -4.71 9.99
N LYS A 168 -9.27 -4.48 10.20
CA LYS A 168 -8.51 -4.39 11.49
C LYS A 168 -7.08 -3.91 11.15
N THR A 169 -6.67 -2.65 11.33
CA THR A 169 -6.19 -1.94 12.55
C THR A 169 -5.19 -2.70 13.43
N THR A 170 -3.96 -2.17 13.38
CA THR A 170 -2.91 -2.05 14.42
C THR A 170 -3.24 -2.42 15.87
N SER A 171 -2.32 -3.16 16.51
CA SER A 171 -2.02 -3.03 17.95
C SER A 171 -0.54 -3.32 18.23
N LYS A 172 -0.01 -2.68 19.26
CA LYS A 172 1.40 -2.45 19.61
C LYS A 172 1.70 -3.09 20.98
N THR A 173 2.93 -3.59 21.17
CA THR A 173 3.72 -3.73 22.43
C THR A 173 3.39 -4.79 23.50
N SER A 174 4.38 -5.66 23.79
CA SER A 174 4.87 -6.06 25.14
C SER A 174 6.17 -6.90 24.96
N LYS A 175 7.38 -6.47 25.35
CA LYS A 175 8.10 -6.46 26.66
C LYS A 175 8.37 -7.86 27.28
N THR A 176 9.65 -8.16 27.60
CA THR A 176 10.24 -9.16 28.56
C THR A 176 11.42 -9.92 27.93
N THR A 177 12.70 -9.67 28.25
CA THR A 177 13.54 -10.07 29.42
C THR A 177 14.01 -11.53 29.39
N GLY A 178 15.33 -11.70 29.21
CA GLY A 178 16.28 -12.64 29.82
C GLY A 178 15.93 -14.11 30.06
N VAL A 179 16.78 -15.00 29.52
CA VAL A 179 17.58 -16.02 30.25
C VAL A 179 18.91 -16.17 29.51
#